data_AF-A0A1Y5I4J4-F1
#
_entry.id   AF-A0A1Y5I4J4-F1
#
_cell.length_a   1.000
_cell.length_b   1.000
_cell.length_c   1.000
_cell.angle_alpha   90.00
_cell.angle_beta   90.00
_cell.angle_gamma   90.00
#
_symmetry.space_group_name_H-M   'P 1'
#
loop_
_entity.id
_entity.type
_entity.pdbx_description
1 polymer ?
#
loop_
_entity_poly.entity_id
_entity_poly.type
_entity_poly.pdbx_seq_one_letter_code
_entity_poly.pdbx_strand_id
1 'polypeptide(L)'
;MSATLIKRSPSRQDIPITPSVVSLHQLDLDSDKEFAKREAAQIFKRVRSFGSFQDALVPDIDGYSDDYSDEEDDDDDSWGLTGYVTDASEFDRILISLWEDRFAGGLFRYDVTAVSTKVIEGKKQYVAQFNIGRATNKRPTEFSVDKVCQDFDPNKFNFTKADLKEVLFSFTNIGEADENVTRSVFEPNASVGESPTVVLINVSPIEYGHVLLCPRVTDMLPQQISPDKLLPALYMAAESRNPYFRVGYNSLGAYATINHLHFQAYYLMEAFPVERADTAELFPGTHGGCTVYRVNGYPVRCLCFEVGDSFEELAELVGGICVKMQTVNLPFNLLIADHGARVFLIPQMFSIRIASDKIPEYIVSTGVNPAVFEISGHLLYKQQADYDECTQASAEALLASASLTEEQFVKLIDYTVGEHKTSENSAEVLSSIPESEL
;
A
#
# COMPACT_ATOMS: atom_id res chain seq x y z
N MET A 1 -27.30 -30.67 -3.31
CA MET A 1 -26.79 -29.32 -2.99
C MET A 1 -25.44 -29.52 -2.35
N SER A 2 -24.38 -29.40 -3.14
CA SER A 2 -23.02 -29.71 -2.71
C SER A 2 -22.32 -28.41 -2.37
N ALA A 3 -22.03 -28.19 -1.09
CA ALA A 3 -21.13 -27.14 -0.64
C ALA A 3 -19.70 -27.55 -1.01
N THR A 4 -19.08 -26.80 -1.91
CA THR A 4 -17.68 -27.00 -2.27
C THR A 4 -16.84 -26.22 -1.26
N LEU A 5 -16.01 -26.95 -0.51
CA LEU A 5 -15.02 -26.42 0.41
C LEU A 5 -14.06 -25.49 -0.33
N ILE A 6 -13.91 -24.26 0.18
CA ILE A 6 -12.83 -23.34 -0.17
C ILE A 6 -11.55 -23.93 0.43
N LYS A 7 -10.62 -24.36 -0.42
CA LYS A 7 -9.27 -24.77 0.02
C LYS A 7 -8.57 -23.53 0.58
N ARG A 8 -8.15 -23.62 1.84
CA ARG A 8 -7.17 -22.72 2.46
C ARG A 8 -5.91 -22.67 1.57
N SER A 9 -5.43 -21.47 1.27
CA SER A 9 -4.14 -21.23 0.63
C SER A 9 -3.02 -21.85 1.48
N PRO A 10 -1.90 -22.30 0.90
CA PRO A 10 -0.85 -22.97 1.66
C PRO A 10 -0.30 -22.06 2.75
N SER A 11 -0.23 -22.62 3.96
CA SER A 11 0.58 -22.11 5.06
C SER A 11 2.02 -21.89 4.61
N ARG A 12 2.63 -20.77 5.04
CA ARG A 12 4.08 -20.51 5.13
C ARG A 12 4.94 -21.54 4.39
N GLN A 13 5.27 -21.25 3.14
CA GLN A 13 6.56 -21.66 2.64
C GLN A 13 7.41 -20.40 2.61
N ASP A 14 8.52 -20.43 3.35
CA ASP A 14 9.51 -19.37 3.39
C ASP A 14 10.01 -19.13 1.95
N ILE A 15 9.45 -18.12 1.30
CA ILE A 15 9.98 -17.61 0.03
C ILE A 15 11.37 -17.05 0.39
N PRO A 16 12.47 -17.62 -0.14
CA PRO A 16 13.81 -17.29 0.33
C PRO A 16 14.24 -15.95 -0.26
N ILE A 17 13.84 -14.84 0.37
CA ILE A 17 14.30 -13.52 -0.05
C ILE A 17 14.52 -12.64 1.18
N THR A 18 15.75 -12.16 1.32
CA THR A 18 16.23 -11.36 2.46
C THR A 18 16.59 -9.94 2.00
N PRO A 19 15.65 -8.99 2.08
CA PRO A 19 15.94 -7.56 2.02
C PRO A 19 16.82 -7.10 3.21
N SER A 20 17.35 -5.88 3.17
CA SER A 20 18.02 -5.27 4.33
C SER A 20 17.68 -3.80 4.49
N VAL A 21 17.75 -3.33 5.72
CA VAL A 21 17.42 -1.97 6.13
C VAL A 21 18.71 -1.25 6.50
N VAL A 22 19.13 -0.23 5.75
CA VAL A 22 20.38 0.47 6.03
C VAL A 22 20.07 1.87 6.54
N SER A 23 20.49 2.19 7.76
CA SER A 23 20.27 3.52 8.32
C SER A 23 20.98 4.61 7.51
N LEU A 24 20.31 5.76 7.38
CA LEU A 24 20.86 6.99 6.84
C LEU A 24 20.97 8.02 7.96
N HIS A 25 21.86 7.83 8.93
CA HIS A 25 22.15 8.87 9.91
C HIS A 25 23.63 8.98 10.23
N GLN A 26 24.34 9.75 9.39
CA GLN A 26 25.23 10.80 9.89
C GLN A 26 25.41 11.90 8.83
N LEU A 27 24.45 12.81 8.74
CA LEU A 27 24.73 14.18 8.29
C LEU A 27 24.50 15.10 9.50
N ASP A 28 25.61 15.35 10.18
CA ASP A 28 25.88 16.34 11.23
C ASP A 28 24.71 16.90 12.04
N LEU A 29 24.54 16.40 13.26
CA LEU A 29 24.07 17.21 14.39
C LEU A 29 24.74 16.73 15.68
N ASP A 30 25.91 17.28 15.97
CA ASP A 30 26.53 17.21 17.29
C ASP A 30 25.93 18.26 18.25
N SER A 31 25.93 17.88 19.52
CA SER A 31 25.60 18.61 20.76
C SER A 31 24.13 18.67 21.23
N ASP A 32 23.95 18.21 22.47
CA ASP A 32 22.82 18.39 23.39
C ASP A 32 21.75 17.27 23.47
N LYS A 33 22.19 16.07 23.87
CA LYS A 33 21.33 14.97 24.33
C LYS A 33 21.56 14.61 25.80
N GLU A 34 21.05 15.44 26.73
CA GLU A 34 20.75 14.96 28.09
C GLU A 34 19.51 15.62 28.72
N PHE A 35 19.15 16.84 28.32
CA PHE A 35 18.03 17.57 28.94
C PHE A 35 16.65 17.14 28.40
N ALA A 36 16.53 16.82 27.11
CA ALA A 36 15.25 16.50 26.46
C ALA A 36 14.65 15.14 26.88
N LYS A 37 15.47 14.18 27.35
CA LYS A 37 14.99 12.85 27.77
C LYS A 37 14.13 12.88 29.03
N ARG A 38 14.32 13.86 29.92
CA ARG A 38 13.62 13.92 31.21
C ARG A 38 12.24 14.60 31.12
N GLU A 39 12.08 15.58 30.24
CA GLU A 39 10.79 16.26 30.02
C GLU A 39 9.80 15.40 29.22
N ALA A 40 10.27 14.69 28.19
CA ALA A 40 9.44 13.78 27.40
C ALA A 40 8.77 12.73 28.30
N ALA A 41 9.54 12.08 29.19
CA ALA A 41 9.04 11.05 30.11
C ALA A 41 7.94 11.53 31.07
N GLN A 42 7.88 12.83 31.39
CA GLN A 42 6.82 13.38 32.24
C GLN A 42 5.53 13.72 31.48
N ILE A 43 5.63 14.08 30.18
CA ILE A 43 4.47 14.35 29.33
C ILE A 43 3.73 13.05 28.98
N PHE A 44 4.45 11.94 28.82
CA PHE A 44 3.89 10.61 28.50
C PHE A 44 2.95 10.02 29.58
N LYS A 45 2.96 10.53 30.81
CA LYS A 45 1.97 10.10 31.83
C LYS A 45 0.58 10.69 31.64
N ARG A 46 0.39 11.65 30.72
CA ARG A 46 -0.89 12.36 30.52
C ARG A 46 -1.56 12.15 29.17
N VAL A 47 -0.89 11.54 28.21
CA VAL A 47 -1.49 11.16 26.92
C VAL A 47 -2.06 9.75 27.09
N ARG A 48 -3.35 9.55 26.79
CA ARG A 48 -3.97 8.22 26.81
C ARG A 48 -3.17 7.32 25.88
N SER A 49 -2.58 6.28 26.47
CA SER A 49 -1.98 5.13 25.80
C SER A 49 -2.92 4.65 24.69
N PHE A 50 -2.65 5.05 23.44
CA PHE A 50 -3.01 4.21 22.31
C PHE A 50 -2.11 3.00 22.44
N GLY A 51 -2.75 1.82 22.52
CA GLY A 51 -2.16 0.57 22.98
C GLY A 51 -0.68 0.46 22.63
N SER A 52 0.13 0.25 23.65
CA SER A 52 1.46 -0.31 23.41
C SER A 52 1.28 -1.56 22.54
N PHE A 53 2.30 -2.00 21.81
CA PHE A 53 2.24 -3.29 21.11
C PHE A 53 1.79 -4.47 22.00
N GLN A 54 1.77 -4.30 23.33
CA GLN A 54 1.24 -5.23 24.32
C GLN A 54 -0.28 -5.19 24.50
N ASP A 55 -1.05 -4.36 23.78
CA ASP A 55 -2.52 -4.22 23.96
C ASP A 55 -3.34 -4.56 22.70
N ALA A 56 -2.72 -5.09 21.65
CA ALA A 56 -3.42 -5.50 20.42
C ALA A 56 -4.15 -6.84 20.62
N LEU A 57 -5.45 -6.80 20.92
CA LEU A 57 -6.35 -7.96 20.86
C LEU A 57 -6.77 -8.22 19.40
N VAL A 58 -6.46 -9.41 18.89
CA VAL A 58 -7.05 -9.95 17.65
C VAL A 58 -8.34 -10.70 18.03
N PRO A 59 -9.51 -10.45 17.40
CA PRO A 59 -10.67 -11.29 17.60
C PRO A 59 -10.42 -12.69 17.04
N ASP A 60 -10.61 -13.73 17.85
CA ASP A 60 -10.61 -15.12 17.41
C ASP A 60 -11.68 -15.33 16.34
N ILE A 61 -11.25 -15.62 15.10
CA ILE A 61 -12.09 -16.28 14.11
C ILE A 61 -11.74 -17.77 14.18
N ASP A 62 -12.55 -18.51 14.95
CA ASP A 62 -12.91 -19.92 14.76
C ASP A 62 -13.41 -20.46 16.11
N GLY A 63 -14.73 -20.51 16.28
CA GLY A 63 -15.34 -21.23 17.40
C GLY A 63 -15.20 -22.73 17.19
N TYR A 64 -14.27 -23.35 17.91
CA TYR A 64 -14.27 -24.79 18.14
C TYR A 64 -14.16 -25.04 19.65
N SER A 65 -15.23 -25.61 20.20
CA SER A 65 -15.28 -26.14 21.56
C SER A 65 -14.52 -27.46 21.61
N ASP A 66 -13.49 -27.53 22.45
CA ASP A 66 -12.83 -28.78 22.83
C ASP A 66 -13.76 -29.64 23.70
N ASP A 67 -13.68 -30.95 23.47
CA ASP A 67 -14.04 -31.95 24.46
C ASP A 67 -13.10 -33.15 24.23
N TYR A 68 -12.11 -33.33 25.09
CA TYR A 68 -11.73 -34.61 25.72
C TYR A 68 -10.52 -34.41 26.65
N SER A 69 -10.61 -35.13 27.76
CA SER A 69 -9.97 -34.99 29.06
C SER A 69 -8.63 -35.72 29.24
N ASP A 70 -7.83 -35.16 30.16
CA ASP A 70 -6.91 -35.74 31.17
C ASP A 70 -5.78 -36.70 30.78
N GLU A 71 -4.53 -36.31 31.07
CA GLU A 71 -3.74 -36.83 32.22
C GLU A 71 -2.46 -35.96 32.46
N GLU A 72 -2.04 -35.90 33.74
CA GLU A 72 -1.31 -34.83 34.45
C GLU A 72 0.25 -34.92 34.47
N ASP A 73 0.84 -33.82 35.00
CA ASP A 73 2.17 -33.59 35.65
C ASP A 73 3.37 -33.14 34.78
N ASP A 74 4.15 -32.08 35.07
CA ASP A 74 4.18 -31.04 36.13
C ASP A 74 5.20 -29.91 35.73
N ASP A 75 4.88 -28.66 36.10
CA ASP A 75 5.73 -27.46 36.43
C ASP A 75 6.82 -26.95 35.45
N ASP A 76 7.04 -25.67 35.09
CA ASP A 76 6.68 -24.29 35.52
C ASP A 76 7.32 -23.40 34.40
N ASP A 77 6.68 -22.56 33.58
CA ASP A 77 6.13 -21.23 33.91
C ASP A 77 5.50 -20.69 32.59
N SER A 78 4.39 -21.30 32.13
CA SER A 78 3.71 -20.94 30.88
C SER A 78 2.52 -20.04 31.18
N TRP A 79 2.73 -18.73 31.18
CA TRP A 79 1.64 -17.76 31.14
C TRP A 79 1.05 -17.75 29.72
N GLY A 80 0.15 -18.70 29.48
CA GLY A 80 -0.80 -18.66 28.38
C GLY A 80 -1.64 -17.38 28.46
N LEU A 81 -1.29 -16.41 27.63
CA LEU A 81 -2.06 -15.19 27.36
C LEU A 81 -2.21 -15.03 25.85
N THR A 82 -3.34 -15.53 25.36
CA THR A 82 -4.22 -14.92 24.35
C THR A 82 -3.62 -13.79 23.48
N GLY A 83 -3.42 -14.06 22.18
CA GLY A 83 -3.73 -13.09 21.11
C GLY A 83 -2.90 -11.81 20.93
N TYR A 84 -1.72 -11.66 21.56
CA TYR A 84 -0.87 -10.48 21.37
C TYR A 84 0.10 -10.64 20.17
N VAL A 85 0.22 -9.63 19.30
CA VAL A 85 1.33 -9.54 18.32
C VAL A 85 2.62 -9.18 19.06
N THR A 86 3.26 -10.18 19.68
CA THR A 86 4.54 -10.02 20.38
C THR A 86 5.75 -10.03 19.44
N ASP A 87 5.57 -10.19 18.13
CA ASP A 87 6.65 -10.39 17.14
C ASP A 87 6.63 -9.35 16.02
N ALA A 88 6.59 -8.05 16.36
CA ALA A 88 6.83 -6.97 15.39
C ALA A 88 8.24 -7.15 14.76
N SER A 89 8.32 -7.07 13.43
CA SER A 89 9.61 -7.28 12.74
C SER A 89 10.60 -6.18 13.08
N GLU A 90 11.89 -6.45 12.85
CA GLU A 90 12.93 -5.42 13.06
C GLU A 90 12.66 -4.19 12.18
N PHE A 91 12.22 -4.42 10.93
CA PHE A 91 11.76 -3.38 10.02
C PHE A 91 10.63 -2.53 10.63
N ASP A 92 9.58 -3.17 11.17
CA ASP A 92 8.44 -2.46 11.76
C ASP A 92 8.88 -1.60 12.96
N ARG A 93 9.73 -2.13 13.84
CA ARG A 93 10.27 -1.40 15.00
C ARG A 93 11.07 -0.18 14.59
N ILE A 94 11.96 -0.34 13.61
CA ILE A 94 12.81 0.74 13.12
C ILE A 94 11.96 1.81 12.45
N LEU A 95 11.07 1.42 11.53
CA LEU A 95 10.22 2.35 10.80
C LEU A 95 9.36 3.17 11.76
N ILE A 96 8.66 2.51 12.69
CA ILE A 96 7.79 3.19 13.64
C ILE A 96 8.58 4.07 14.60
N SER A 97 9.67 3.57 15.21
CA SER A 97 10.49 4.38 16.12
C SER A 97 11.00 5.63 15.43
N LEU A 98 11.49 5.49 14.19
CA LEU A 98 11.99 6.61 13.41
C LEU A 98 10.87 7.56 13.00
N TRP A 99 9.69 7.05 12.64
CA TRP A 99 8.51 7.87 12.31
C TRP A 99 8.04 8.69 13.52
N GLU A 100 7.96 8.07 14.70
CA GLU A 100 7.60 8.72 15.96
C GLU A 100 8.61 9.79 16.38
N ASP A 101 9.91 9.56 16.17
CA ASP A 101 10.94 10.56 16.39
C ASP A 101 10.72 11.83 15.53
N ARG A 102 10.33 11.66 14.25
CA ARG A 102 10.00 12.81 13.38
C ARG A 102 8.68 13.45 13.78
N PHE A 103 7.77 12.68 14.35
CA PHE A 103 6.48 13.17 14.82
C PHE A 103 6.66 14.07 16.04
N ALA A 104 7.41 13.59 17.03
CA ALA A 104 7.85 14.38 18.18
C ALA A 104 8.70 15.59 17.77
N GLY A 105 9.49 15.46 16.69
CA GLY A 105 10.27 16.55 16.09
C GLY A 105 9.45 17.60 15.33
N GLY A 106 8.14 17.43 15.19
CA GLY A 106 7.25 18.41 14.55
C GLY A 106 7.40 18.51 13.03
N LEU A 107 7.84 17.44 12.35
CA LEU A 107 8.05 17.46 10.89
C LEU A 107 6.78 17.23 10.05
N PHE A 108 5.66 16.90 10.70
CA PHE A 108 4.38 16.66 10.05
C PHE A 108 3.53 17.92 9.99
N ARG A 109 2.74 18.07 8.92
CA ARG A 109 1.89 19.27 8.71
C ARG A 109 0.67 19.31 9.63
N TYR A 110 0.27 18.18 10.20
CA TYR A 110 -0.84 18.04 11.14
C TYR A 110 -0.71 16.74 11.93
N ASP A 111 -1.47 16.66 13.02
CA ASP A 111 -1.60 15.46 13.84
C ASP A 111 -2.59 14.48 13.20
N VAL A 112 -2.07 13.38 12.67
CA VAL A 112 -2.88 12.30 12.09
C VAL A 112 -3.49 11.39 13.14
N THR A 113 -2.96 11.37 14.36
CA THR A 113 -3.45 10.48 15.44
C THR A 113 -4.79 10.95 16.02
N ALA A 114 -5.17 12.20 15.73
CA ALA A 114 -6.43 12.81 16.14
C ALA A 114 -7.56 12.68 15.11
N VAL A 115 -7.32 12.02 13.96
CA VAL A 115 -8.34 11.87 12.91
C VAL A 115 -9.42 10.87 13.30
N SER A 116 -10.66 11.13 12.88
CA SER A 116 -11.77 10.24 13.17
C SER A 116 -11.87 9.16 12.10
N THR A 117 -11.75 7.89 12.50
CA THR A 117 -11.86 6.72 11.63
C THR A 117 -13.00 5.83 12.10
N LYS A 118 -13.83 5.33 11.19
CA LYS A 118 -14.89 4.37 11.48
C LYS A 118 -15.03 3.35 10.36
N VAL A 119 -15.54 2.17 10.69
CA VAL A 119 -16.01 1.21 9.69
C VAL A 119 -17.44 1.60 9.28
N ILE A 120 -17.67 1.73 7.98
CA ILE A 120 -18.98 1.98 7.40
C ILE A 120 -19.83 0.71 7.56
N GLU A 121 -21.04 0.87 8.11
CA GLU A 121 -21.98 -0.24 8.26
C GLU A 121 -22.32 -0.87 6.90
N GLY A 122 -22.26 -2.20 6.85
CA GLY A 122 -22.56 -2.99 5.66
C GLY A 122 -21.72 -4.26 5.58
N LYS A 123 -22.07 -5.15 4.64
CA LYS A 123 -21.36 -6.43 4.42
C LYS A 123 -19.91 -6.23 4.00
N LYS A 124 -19.62 -5.16 3.26
CA LYS A 124 -18.28 -4.89 2.72
C LYS A 124 -17.38 -4.18 3.73
N GLN A 125 -17.91 -3.49 4.74
CA GLN A 125 -17.13 -2.84 5.81
C GLN A 125 -15.98 -1.96 5.26
N TYR A 126 -16.33 -0.96 4.44
CA TYR A 126 -15.38 0.08 4.02
C TYR A 126 -14.90 0.88 5.24
N VAL A 127 -13.69 1.43 5.19
CA VAL A 127 -13.18 2.30 6.25
C VAL A 127 -13.37 3.75 5.82
N ALA A 128 -14.05 4.54 6.63
CA ALA A 128 -14.16 5.99 6.45
C ALA A 128 -13.22 6.69 7.43
N GLN A 129 -12.50 7.69 6.94
CA GLN A 129 -11.70 8.58 7.77
C GLN A 129 -12.03 10.04 7.44
N PHE A 130 -12.26 10.86 8.46
CA PHE A 130 -12.37 12.30 8.30
C PHE A 130 -11.02 12.97 8.59
N ASN A 131 -10.38 13.47 7.54
CA ASN A 131 -9.02 13.99 7.61
C ASN A 131 -8.91 15.38 6.93
N ILE A 132 -9.31 16.41 7.68
CA ILE A 132 -9.25 17.80 7.20
C ILE A 132 -7.80 18.28 6.97
N GLY A 133 -6.86 17.80 7.80
CA GLY A 133 -5.44 18.14 7.66
C GLY A 133 -4.89 17.73 6.30
N ARG A 134 -5.26 16.53 5.82
CA ARG A 134 -4.93 16.07 4.47
C ARG A 134 -5.60 16.92 3.40
N ALA A 135 -6.87 17.28 3.60
CA ALA A 135 -7.63 18.07 2.63
C ALA A 135 -6.98 19.43 2.33
N THR A 136 -6.47 20.12 3.36
CA THR A 136 -5.90 21.47 3.25
C THR A 136 -4.42 21.49 2.88
N ASN A 137 -3.68 20.43 3.22
CA ASN A 137 -2.22 20.40 3.06
C ASN A 137 -1.74 19.50 1.90
N LYS A 138 -2.63 18.79 1.21
CA LYS A 138 -2.25 18.02 0.02
C LYS A 138 -1.74 18.96 -1.07
N ARG A 139 -0.58 18.62 -1.65
CA ARG A 139 0.00 19.40 -2.75
C ARG A 139 -0.91 19.32 -3.99
N PRO A 140 -1.08 20.42 -4.74
CA PRO A 140 -1.82 20.38 -6.00
C PRO A 140 -1.08 19.51 -7.02
N THR A 141 -1.84 18.89 -7.93
CA THR A 141 -1.27 18.16 -9.06
C THR A 141 -0.77 19.16 -10.10
N GLU A 142 0.53 19.14 -10.39
CA GLU A 142 1.18 20.05 -11.36
C GLU A 142 1.38 19.40 -12.74
N PHE A 143 0.81 18.22 -12.97
CA PHE A 143 0.99 17.42 -14.18
C PHE A 143 -0.33 17.26 -14.92
N SER A 144 -0.26 17.02 -16.22
CA SER A 144 -1.46 16.78 -17.02
C SER A 144 -2.08 15.44 -16.60
N VAL A 145 -3.40 15.39 -16.46
CA VAL A 145 -4.13 14.19 -16.01
C VAL A 145 -4.44 13.22 -17.15
N ASP A 146 -4.26 13.66 -18.39
CA ASP A 146 -4.54 12.95 -19.64
C ASP A 146 -3.39 12.04 -20.09
N LYS A 147 -2.21 12.11 -19.45
CA LYS A 147 -1.04 11.31 -19.84
C LYS A 147 -0.42 10.57 -18.66
N VAL A 148 -0.41 9.23 -18.73
CA VAL A 148 0.16 8.33 -17.72
C VAL A 148 1.69 8.42 -17.69
N CYS A 149 2.33 8.45 -18.86
CA CYS A 149 3.79 8.54 -18.97
C CYS A 149 4.23 9.95 -19.33
N GLN A 150 4.86 10.62 -18.37
CA GLN A 150 5.46 11.95 -18.56
C GLN A 150 6.93 11.91 -18.15
N ASP A 151 7.75 12.69 -18.85
CA ASP A 151 9.16 12.86 -18.50
C ASP A 151 9.30 13.51 -17.13
N PHE A 152 10.35 13.14 -16.40
CA PHE A 152 10.69 13.77 -15.14
C PHE A 152 10.99 15.26 -15.36
N ASP A 153 10.48 16.11 -14.47
CA ASP A 153 10.73 17.56 -14.50
C ASP A 153 11.46 17.99 -13.22
N PRO A 154 12.76 18.34 -13.30
CA PRO A 154 13.53 18.77 -12.14
C PRO A 154 13.06 20.10 -11.56
N ASN A 155 12.27 20.90 -12.30
CA ASN A 155 11.78 22.20 -11.83
C ASN A 155 10.59 22.05 -10.87
N LYS A 156 9.73 21.05 -11.11
CA LYS A 156 8.61 20.72 -10.22
C LYS A 156 9.08 20.08 -8.94
N PHE A 157 8.20 19.97 -7.94
CA PHE A 157 8.57 19.27 -6.72
C PHE A 157 8.90 17.80 -6.99
N ASN A 158 9.95 17.31 -6.35
CA ASN A 158 10.39 15.93 -6.41
C ASN A 158 11.20 15.60 -5.14
N PHE A 159 11.40 14.31 -4.85
CA PHE A 159 12.02 13.87 -3.58
C PHE A 159 13.50 14.19 -3.40
N THR A 160 14.23 14.65 -4.43
CA THR A 160 15.60 15.19 -4.20
C THR A 160 15.58 16.55 -3.48
N LYS A 161 14.39 17.17 -3.39
CA LYS A 161 14.15 18.44 -2.69
C LYS A 161 13.51 18.25 -1.30
N ALA A 162 13.29 17.02 -0.86
CA ALA A 162 12.81 16.75 0.50
C ALA A 162 13.91 17.10 1.52
N ASP A 163 13.52 17.56 2.71
CA ASP A 163 14.49 17.78 3.78
C ASP A 163 15.08 16.43 4.21
N LEU A 164 16.40 16.36 4.40
CA LEU A 164 17.07 15.14 4.85
C LEU A 164 16.54 14.65 6.22
N LYS A 165 16.01 15.54 7.05
CA LYS A 165 15.34 15.18 8.31
C LYS A 165 14.08 14.33 8.11
N GLU A 166 13.45 14.41 6.94
CA GLU A 166 12.29 13.60 6.57
C GLU A 166 12.68 12.14 6.24
N VAL A 167 13.94 11.89 5.86
CA VAL A 167 14.44 10.56 5.51
C VAL A 167 14.59 9.71 6.79
N LEU A 168 14.06 8.50 6.76
CA LEU A 168 14.15 7.52 7.83
C LEU A 168 15.41 6.67 7.70
N PHE A 169 15.57 5.99 6.56
CA PHE A 169 16.66 5.08 6.24
C PHE A 169 16.71 4.80 4.73
N SER A 170 17.81 4.21 4.26
CA SER A 170 17.90 3.59 2.94
C SER A 170 17.45 2.12 2.98
N PHE A 171 16.85 1.64 1.91
CA PHE A 171 16.29 0.29 1.82
C PHE A 171 16.87 -0.42 0.61
N THR A 172 17.69 -1.45 0.82
CA THR A 172 18.50 -2.06 -0.24
C THR A 172 18.45 -3.56 -0.14
N ASN A 173 18.35 -4.25 -1.27
CA ASN A 173 18.53 -5.70 -1.34
C ASN A 173 20.05 -6.00 -1.27
N ILE A 174 20.46 -6.85 -0.32
CA ILE A 174 21.87 -7.22 -0.10
C ILE A 174 22.36 -8.38 -0.98
N GLY A 175 21.61 -8.78 -2.00
CA GLY A 175 21.96 -9.88 -2.91
C GLY A 175 21.81 -11.24 -2.25
N GLU A 176 22.71 -12.18 -2.56
CA GLU A 176 22.83 -13.45 -1.82
C GLU A 176 23.24 -13.13 -0.38
N ALA A 177 22.27 -13.01 0.51
CA ALA A 177 22.55 -13.03 1.92
C ALA A 177 23.19 -14.40 2.24
N ASP A 178 24.12 -14.41 3.20
CA ASP A 178 24.63 -15.64 3.79
C ASP A 178 23.41 -16.54 4.10
N GLU A 179 23.48 -17.84 3.79
CA GLU A 179 22.39 -18.81 4.04
C GLU A 179 21.90 -18.76 5.51
N ASN A 180 22.70 -18.20 6.41
CA ASN A 180 22.41 -17.98 7.82
C ASN A 180 21.66 -16.67 8.17
N VAL A 181 21.50 -15.74 7.22
CA VAL A 181 20.76 -14.49 7.40
C VAL A 181 19.34 -14.70 6.89
N THR A 182 18.43 -14.98 7.82
CA THR A 182 17.01 -15.27 7.54
C THR A 182 16.10 -14.04 7.70
N ARG A 183 16.68 -12.86 7.91
CA ARG A 183 15.95 -11.62 8.22
C ARG A 183 16.70 -10.37 7.75
N SER A 184 15.97 -9.27 7.57
CA SER A 184 16.58 -7.95 7.40
C SER A 184 17.61 -7.64 8.48
N VAL A 185 18.75 -7.13 8.04
CA VAL A 185 19.81 -6.60 8.91
C VAL A 185 19.67 -5.08 8.93
N PHE A 186 19.73 -4.50 10.13
CA PHE A 186 19.84 -3.06 10.29
C PHE A 186 21.27 -2.61 10.52
N GLU A 187 21.80 -1.81 9.61
CA GLU A 187 23.17 -1.30 9.69
C GLU A 187 23.18 0.22 9.88
N PRO A 188 23.48 0.72 11.10
CA PRO A 188 23.40 2.15 11.42
C PRO A 188 24.38 3.05 10.66
N ASN A 189 25.49 2.48 10.17
CA ASN A 189 26.62 3.22 9.59
C ASN A 189 27.08 2.64 8.24
N ALA A 190 26.23 1.90 7.54
CA ALA A 190 26.61 1.37 6.23
C ALA A 190 26.75 2.48 5.20
N SER A 191 27.66 2.28 4.25
CA SER A 191 27.81 3.22 3.13
C SER A 191 26.55 3.16 2.28
N VAL A 192 26.01 4.33 1.95
CA VAL A 192 24.88 4.44 1.05
C VAL A 192 25.40 4.60 -0.38
N GLY A 193 24.84 3.82 -1.31
CA GLY A 193 25.22 3.86 -2.72
C GLY A 193 24.86 5.19 -3.40
N GLU A 194 25.33 5.39 -4.63
CA GLU A 194 25.18 6.66 -5.37
C GLU A 194 23.71 7.05 -5.63
N SER A 195 22.84 6.07 -5.82
CA SER A 195 21.40 6.27 -6.03
C SER A 195 20.57 5.38 -5.13
N PRO A 196 20.42 5.78 -3.85
CA PRO A 196 19.76 4.93 -2.88
C PRO A 196 18.26 4.89 -3.08
N THR A 197 17.70 3.73 -2.80
CA THR A 197 16.28 3.63 -2.46
C THR A 197 16.11 4.10 -1.03
N VAL A 198 15.25 5.09 -0.80
CA VAL A 198 15.07 5.71 0.52
C VAL A 198 13.64 5.59 1.01
N VAL A 199 13.49 5.43 2.31
CA VAL A 199 12.21 5.55 3.02
C VAL A 199 12.20 6.89 3.75
N LEU A 200 11.18 7.70 3.52
CA LEU A 200 10.98 8.98 4.19
C LEU A 200 9.55 9.08 4.74
N ILE A 201 9.33 9.96 5.73
CA ILE A 201 7.97 10.23 6.21
C ILE A 201 7.11 10.84 5.10
N ASN A 202 5.82 10.54 5.09
CA ASN A 202 4.88 11.40 4.40
C ASN A 202 4.50 12.57 5.31
N VAL A 203 5.04 13.76 5.04
CA VAL A 203 4.75 14.98 5.84
C VAL A 203 3.27 15.40 5.84
N SER A 204 2.44 14.82 4.98
CA SER A 204 0.96 14.94 5.01
C SER A 204 0.32 13.56 5.20
N PRO A 205 0.46 12.94 6.38
CA PRO A 205 0.17 11.52 6.60
C PRO A 205 -1.33 11.21 6.53
N ILE A 206 -1.68 10.00 6.10
CA ILE A 206 -3.07 9.50 6.03
C ILE A 206 -3.38 8.77 7.33
N GLU A 207 -2.43 7.94 7.74
CA GLU A 207 -2.52 7.13 8.94
C GLU A 207 -1.16 7.09 9.63
N TYR A 208 -1.15 6.55 10.85
CA TYR A 208 0.05 6.22 11.61
C TYR A 208 1.06 5.39 10.78
N GLY A 209 2.33 5.75 10.91
CA GLY A 209 3.41 5.14 10.15
C GLY A 209 3.39 5.42 8.64
N HIS A 210 2.64 6.44 8.17
CA HIS A 210 2.63 6.78 6.74
C HIS A 210 4.00 7.27 6.26
N VAL A 211 4.63 6.44 5.43
CA VAL A 211 5.93 6.66 4.79
C VAL A 211 5.84 6.61 3.27
N LEU A 212 6.88 7.08 2.60
CA LEU A 212 7.10 6.98 1.16
C LEU A 212 8.38 6.18 0.90
N LEU A 213 8.31 5.21 0.00
CA LEU A 213 9.46 4.50 -0.54
C LEU A 213 9.80 5.12 -1.90
N CYS A 214 11.00 5.66 -2.05
CA CYS A 214 11.48 6.29 -3.28
C CYS A 214 12.68 5.49 -3.83
N PRO A 215 12.47 4.58 -4.79
CA PRO A 215 13.55 3.81 -5.39
C PRO A 215 14.53 4.69 -6.17
N ARG A 216 15.83 4.49 -5.96
CA ARG A 216 16.90 5.18 -6.70
C ARG A 216 16.66 6.68 -6.82
N VAL A 217 16.53 7.35 -5.68
CA VAL A 217 15.99 8.73 -5.60
C VAL A 217 16.81 9.76 -6.40
N THR A 218 18.12 9.54 -6.60
CA THR A 218 18.97 10.44 -7.37
C THR A 218 18.98 10.13 -8.88
N ASP A 219 18.43 8.98 -9.31
CA ASP A 219 18.18 8.67 -10.72
C ASP A 219 17.01 9.48 -11.31
N MET A 220 16.21 10.13 -10.45
CA MET A 220 15.08 10.98 -10.86
C MET A 220 14.09 10.23 -11.76
N LEU A 221 13.78 8.99 -11.39
CA LEU A 221 12.89 8.13 -12.16
C LEU A 221 11.49 8.76 -12.23
N PRO A 222 10.84 8.85 -13.41
CA PRO A 222 9.45 9.28 -13.49
C PRO A 222 8.53 8.26 -12.78
N GLN A 223 7.32 8.69 -12.42
CA GLN A 223 6.27 7.87 -11.78
C GLN A 223 5.71 6.84 -12.77
N GLN A 224 6.53 5.84 -13.09
CA GLN A 224 6.29 4.79 -14.07
C GLN A 224 6.87 3.47 -13.57
N ILE A 225 6.11 2.39 -13.71
CA ILE A 225 6.48 1.04 -13.30
C ILE A 225 7.16 0.28 -14.44
N SER A 226 8.13 -0.55 -14.05
CA SER A 226 8.73 -1.66 -14.78
C SER A 226 9.04 -2.76 -13.75
N PRO A 227 9.34 -4.00 -14.17
CA PRO A 227 9.66 -5.08 -13.24
C PRO A 227 10.68 -4.71 -12.16
N ASP A 228 11.82 -4.15 -12.57
CA ASP A 228 12.90 -3.71 -11.67
C ASP A 228 12.46 -2.62 -10.67
N LYS A 229 11.51 -1.76 -11.06
CA LYS A 229 11.02 -0.64 -10.25
C LYS A 229 9.94 -1.05 -9.24
N LEU A 230 9.25 -2.16 -9.48
CA LEU A 230 8.23 -2.69 -8.57
C LEU A 230 8.85 -3.50 -7.42
N LEU A 231 9.95 -4.19 -7.69
CA LEU A 231 10.58 -5.15 -6.78
C LEU A 231 10.88 -4.58 -5.37
N PRO A 232 11.42 -3.36 -5.19
CA PRO A 232 11.64 -2.81 -3.85
C PRO A 232 10.37 -2.69 -2.99
N ALA A 233 9.22 -2.45 -3.62
CA ALA A 233 7.96 -2.32 -2.90
C ALA A 233 7.42 -3.67 -2.42
N LEU A 234 7.64 -4.75 -3.19
CA LEU A 234 7.30 -6.12 -2.78
C LEU A 234 8.14 -6.53 -1.57
N TYR A 235 9.45 -6.28 -1.62
CA TYR A 235 10.34 -6.52 -0.49
C TYR A 235 9.98 -5.71 0.75
N MET A 236 9.68 -4.42 0.60
CA MET A 236 9.25 -3.59 1.74
C MET A 236 7.99 -4.15 2.40
N ALA A 237 7.03 -4.63 1.62
CA ALA A 237 5.83 -5.26 2.15
C ALA A 237 6.15 -6.56 2.90
N ALA A 238 7.06 -7.38 2.38
CA ALA A 238 7.48 -8.64 3.01
C ALA A 238 8.26 -8.44 4.32
N GLU A 239 9.02 -7.36 4.42
CA GLU A 239 9.75 -7.02 5.65
C GLU A 239 8.86 -6.64 6.81
N SER A 240 7.70 -6.07 6.51
CA SER A 240 6.68 -5.90 7.52
C SER A 240 6.05 -7.26 7.81
N ARG A 241 6.22 -7.77 9.03
CA ARG A 241 5.49 -8.99 9.48
C ARG A 241 4.11 -8.64 10.00
N ASN A 242 3.61 -7.44 9.65
CA ASN A 242 2.29 -6.96 9.98
C ASN A 242 1.37 -7.00 8.74
N PRO A 243 0.30 -7.82 8.72
CA PRO A 243 -0.60 -7.93 7.57
C PRO A 243 -1.38 -6.64 7.29
N TYR A 244 -1.39 -5.70 8.25
CA TYR A 244 -2.04 -4.41 8.14
C TYR A 244 -1.14 -3.32 7.55
N PHE A 245 0.13 -3.64 7.27
CA PHE A 245 1.03 -2.79 6.51
C PHE A 245 0.82 -3.03 5.01
N ARG A 246 0.47 -1.98 4.29
CA ARG A 246 0.18 -2.05 2.85
C ARG A 246 1.03 -1.05 2.10
N VAL A 247 1.55 -1.47 0.96
CA VAL A 247 2.31 -0.61 0.05
C VAL A 247 1.44 -0.30 -1.16
N GLY A 248 1.28 0.98 -1.47
CA GLY A 248 0.41 1.49 -2.51
C GLY A 248 1.17 2.29 -3.56
N TYR A 249 0.77 2.16 -4.81
CA TYR A 249 1.25 2.94 -5.94
C TYR A 249 0.10 3.62 -6.66
N ASN A 250 0.35 4.83 -7.13
CA ASN A 250 -0.54 5.59 -8.01
C ASN A 250 0.23 5.91 -9.29
N SER A 251 -0.32 5.60 -10.47
CA SER A 251 0.20 6.16 -11.72
C SER A 251 -0.22 7.63 -11.88
N LEU A 252 0.44 8.38 -12.78
CA LEU A 252 -0.17 9.62 -13.28
C LEU A 252 -1.52 9.28 -13.95
N GLY A 253 -2.50 10.17 -13.83
CA GLY A 253 -3.91 9.91 -14.22
C GLY A 253 -4.71 9.11 -13.17
N ALA A 254 -4.04 8.41 -12.25
CA ALA A 254 -4.64 7.64 -11.16
C ALA A 254 -4.29 8.22 -9.78
N TYR A 255 -4.34 9.56 -9.67
CA TYR A 255 -4.12 10.33 -8.45
C TYR A 255 -2.70 10.38 -7.86
N ALA A 256 -1.68 10.04 -8.63
CA ALA A 256 -0.32 10.49 -8.30
C ALA A 256 -0.22 12.02 -8.41
N THR A 257 0.36 12.65 -7.40
CA THR A 257 0.56 14.12 -7.35
C THR A 257 1.97 14.55 -7.69
N ILE A 258 2.92 13.62 -7.73
CA ILE A 258 4.35 13.88 -7.93
C ILE A 258 4.85 12.94 -9.04
N ASN A 259 5.50 13.49 -10.07
CA ASN A 259 6.17 12.70 -11.10
C ASN A 259 7.63 12.41 -10.71
N HIS A 260 7.79 11.64 -9.64
CA HIS A 260 9.05 11.05 -9.22
C HIS A 260 8.68 9.73 -8.55
N LEU A 261 9.20 8.60 -9.07
CA LEU A 261 8.85 7.26 -8.65
C LEU A 261 8.82 7.13 -7.12
N HIS A 262 7.63 6.87 -6.60
CA HIS A 262 7.42 6.59 -5.20
C HIS A 262 6.23 5.65 -4.98
N PHE A 263 6.33 4.91 -3.90
CA PHE A 263 5.26 4.14 -3.29
C PHE A 263 4.91 4.76 -1.94
N GLN A 264 3.70 4.50 -1.45
CA GLN A 264 3.20 4.99 -0.17
C GLN A 264 2.89 3.80 0.70
N ALA A 265 3.17 3.85 1.99
CA ALA A 265 2.80 2.75 2.89
C ALA A 265 2.38 3.28 4.25
N TYR A 266 1.45 2.59 4.91
CA TYR A 266 1.06 2.87 6.29
C TYR A 266 0.46 1.61 6.94
N TYR A 267 0.25 1.68 8.25
CA TYR A 267 -0.44 0.64 9.03
C TYR A 267 -1.89 1.04 9.25
N LEU A 268 -2.84 0.16 8.91
CA LEU A 268 -4.24 0.34 9.28
C LEU A 268 -4.82 -1.02 9.64
N MET A 269 -5.16 -1.20 10.92
CA MET A 269 -5.63 -2.44 11.53
C MET A 269 -7.07 -2.83 11.11
N GLU A 270 -7.37 -2.66 9.83
CA GLU A 270 -8.62 -3.03 9.19
C GLU A 270 -8.30 -3.72 7.86
N ALA A 271 -9.03 -4.80 7.54
CA ALA A 271 -8.90 -5.47 6.25
C ALA A 271 -9.66 -4.69 5.17
N PHE A 272 -8.98 -4.28 4.09
CA PHE A 272 -9.66 -3.55 3.04
C PHE A 272 -10.68 -4.44 2.33
N PRO A 273 -11.84 -3.91 1.93
CA PRO A 273 -12.87 -4.71 1.28
C PRO A 273 -12.40 -5.36 -0.04
N VAL A 274 -11.43 -4.78 -0.75
CA VAL A 274 -10.83 -5.40 -1.95
C VAL A 274 -10.07 -6.69 -1.61
N GLU A 275 -9.41 -6.75 -0.45
CA GLU A 275 -8.64 -7.91 -0.01
C GLU A 275 -9.53 -9.11 0.38
N ARG A 276 -10.80 -8.83 0.69
CA ARG A 276 -11.83 -9.81 1.07
C ARG A 276 -12.83 -10.10 -0.06
N ALA A 277 -12.66 -9.50 -1.22
CA ALA A 277 -13.53 -9.73 -2.36
C ALA A 277 -13.31 -11.15 -2.92
N ASP A 278 -14.38 -11.75 -3.45
CA ASP A 278 -14.30 -13.09 -4.03
C ASP A 278 -13.40 -13.05 -5.27
N THR A 279 -12.64 -14.11 -5.50
CA THR A 279 -11.72 -14.21 -6.64
C THR A 279 -12.07 -15.39 -7.53
N ALA A 280 -11.79 -15.27 -8.83
CA ALA A 280 -11.84 -16.37 -9.78
C ALA A 280 -10.52 -16.43 -10.55
N GLU A 281 -9.86 -17.59 -10.51
CA GLU A 281 -8.58 -17.79 -11.18
C GLU A 281 -8.73 -17.63 -12.70
N LEU A 282 -7.74 -16.96 -13.31
CA LEU A 282 -7.65 -16.74 -14.74
C LEU A 282 -6.48 -17.55 -15.31
N PHE A 283 -6.75 -18.29 -16.38
CA PHE A 283 -5.76 -19.06 -17.15
C PHE A 283 -4.79 -19.88 -16.26
N PRO A 284 -5.29 -20.85 -15.47
CA PRO A 284 -4.48 -21.63 -14.55
C PRO A 284 -3.24 -22.26 -15.19
N GLY A 285 -2.08 -22.11 -14.53
CA GLY A 285 -0.81 -22.68 -14.97
C GLY A 285 -0.14 -21.99 -16.17
N THR A 286 -0.59 -20.80 -16.59
CA THR A 286 -0.03 -20.05 -17.73
C THR A 286 0.83 -18.84 -17.35
N HIS A 287 1.09 -18.67 -16.06
CA HIS A 287 1.70 -17.49 -15.46
C HIS A 287 2.97 -17.81 -14.66
N GLY A 288 3.65 -18.90 -15.03
CA GLY A 288 4.79 -19.41 -14.27
C GLY A 288 4.33 -19.93 -12.91
N GLY A 289 5.08 -19.63 -11.86
CA GLY A 289 4.70 -19.93 -10.48
C GLY A 289 3.60 -19.01 -9.93
N CYS A 290 3.40 -17.83 -10.53
CA CYS A 290 2.40 -16.87 -10.06
C CYS A 290 0.96 -17.30 -10.43
N THR A 291 -0.01 -16.89 -9.62
CA THR A 291 -1.44 -17.11 -9.91
C THR A 291 -2.14 -15.77 -10.14
N VAL A 292 -3.02 -15.72 -11.14
CA VAL A 292 -3.75 -14.51 -11.51
C VAL A 292 -5.23 -14.72 -11.30
N TYR A 293 -5.89 -13.75 -10.68
CA TYR A 293 -7.31 -13.79 -10.42
C TYR A 293 -8.01 -12.54 -10.92
N ARG A 294 -9.25 -12.75 -11.38
CA ARG A 294 -10.26 -11.71 -11.47
C ARG A 294 -10.87 -11.50 -10.08
N VAL A 295 -10.94 -10.25 -9.64
CA VAL A 295 -11.67 -9.88 -8.43
C VAL A 295 -13.15 -9.67 -8.76
N ASN A 296 -14.04 -10.27 -7.97
CA ASN A 296 -15.48 -10.29 -8.17
C ASN A 296 -16.22 -9.66 -6.98
N GLY A 297 -17.37 -9.04 -7.27
CA GLY A 297 -18.20 -8.43 -6.24
C GLY A 297 -17.58 -7.20 -5.57
N TYR A 298 -16.58 -6.58 -6.19
CA TYR A 298 -16.01 -5.29 -5.81
C TYR A 298 -16.45 -4.22 -6.85
N PRO A 299 -16.74 -2.96 -6.46
CA PRO A 299 -17.28 -1.95 -7.38
C PRO A 299 -16.30 -1.52 -8.48
N VAL A 300 -15.00 -1.78 -8.29
CA VAL A 300 -13.97 -1.53 -9.30
C VAL A 300 -13.46 -2.86 -9.82
N ARG A 301 -13.42 -3.00 -11.14
CA ARG A 301 -12.85 -4.18 -11.79
C ARG A 301 -11.33 -4.17 -11.63
N CYS A 302 -10.78 -5.18 -10.97
CA CYS A 302 -9.35 -5.30 -10.75
C CYS A 302 -8.87 -6.76 -10.86
N LEU A 303 -7.57 -6.90 -11.05
CA LEU A 303 -6.86 -8.18 -11.03
C LEU A 303 -6.13 -8.33 -9.70
N CYS A 304 -6.06 -9.55 -9.18
CA CYS A 304 -5.23 -9.90 -8.04
C CYS A 304 -4.18 -10.91 -8.51
N PHE A 305 -2.93 -10.69 -8.11
CA PHE A 305 -1.80 -11.55 -8.41
C PHE A 305 -1.27 -12.12 -7.11
N GLU A 306 -1.12 -13.44 -7.04
CA GLU A 306 -0.48 -14.13 -5.93
C GLU A 306 0.94 -14.54 -6.33
N VAL A 307 1.87 -14.31 -5.40
CA VAL A 307 3.27 -14.72 -5.56
C VAL A 307 3.38 -16.23 -5.76
N GLY A 308 4.27 -16.62 -6.67
CA GLY A 308 4.68 -18.00 -6.87
C GLY A 308 5.98 -18.31 -6.14
N ASP A 309 7.00 -18.67 -6.92
CA ASP A 309 8.29 -19.09 -6.38
C ASP A 309 9.15 -17.90 -5.88
N SER A 310 8.95 -16.70 -6.43
CA SER A 310 9.79 -15.52 -6.12
C SER A 310 9.07 -14.18 -6.37
N PHE A 311 9.55 -13.11 -5.71
CA PHE A 311 9.05 -11.76 -5.97
C PHE A 311 9.54 -11.21 -7.32
N GLU A 312 10.65 -11.70 -7.84
CA GLU A 312 11.19 -11.37 -9.15
C GLU A 312 10.23 -11.81 -10.25
N GLU A 313 9.69 -13.02 -10.15
CA GLU A 313 8.67 -13.52 -11.08
C GLU A 313 7.38 -12.70 -11.00
N LEU A 314 6.93 -12.39 -9.78
CA LEU A 314 5.75 -11.56 -9.56
C LEU A 314 5.95 -10.14 -10.12
N ALA A 315 7.14 -9.56 -9.92
CA ALA A 315 7.51 -8.26 -10.43
C ALA A 315 7.60 -8.25 -11.97
N GLU A 316 8.12 -9.31 -12.58
CA GLU A 316 8.15 -9.48 -14.03
C GLU A 316 6.73 -9.52 -14.61
N LEU A 317 5.85 -10.31 -14.01
CA LEU A 317 4.46 -10.42 -14.43
C LEU A 317 3.70 -9.10 -14.26
N VAL A 318 3.62 -8.57 -13.03
CA VAL A 318 2.84 -7.38 -12.73
C VAL A 318 3.47 -6.13 -13.36
N GLY A 319 4.79 -6.00 -13.26
CA GLY A 319 5.55 -4.89 -13.86
C GLY A 319 5.45 -4.87 -15.38
N GLY A 320 5.52 -6.04 -16.03
CA GLY A 320 5.31 -6.15 -17.47
C GLY A 320 3.90 -5.75 -17.91
N ILE A 321 2.88 -6.10 -17.12
CA ILE A 321 1.50 -5.64 -17.35
C ILE A 321 1.36 -4.12 -17.18
N CYS A 322 1.98 -3.55 -16.14
CA CYS A 322 2.00 -2.10 -15.92
C CYS A 322 2.65 -1.36 -17.10
N VAL A 323 3.75 -1.89 -17.66
CA VAL A 323 4.38 -1.34 -18.87
C VAL A 323 3.41 -1.34 -20.04
N LYS A 324 2.67 -2.44 -20.27
CA LYS A 324 1.63 -2.51 -21.31
C LYS A 324 0.53 -1.47 -21.11
N MET A 325 0.03 -1.32 -19.88
CA MET A 325 -1.00 -0.30 -19.55
C MET A 325 -0.48 1.12 -19.78
N GLN A 326 0.77 1.38 -19.39
CA GLN A 326 1.47 2.63 -19.66
C GLN A 326 1.56 2.92 -21.18
N THR A 327 1.84 1.91 -22.02
CA THR A 327 1.92 2.12 -23.47
C THR A 327 0.59 2.47 -24.14
N VAL A 328 -0.53 2.02 -23.56
CA VAL A 328 -1.89 2.36 -24.02
C VAL A 328 -2.51 3.51 -23.23
N ASN A 329 -1.70 4.24 -22.46
CA ASN A 329 -2.10 5.40 -21.66
C ASN A 329 -3.24 5.13 -20.66
N LEU A 330 -3.35 3.91 -20.14
CA LEU A 330 -4.38 3.52 -19.18
C LEU A 330 -3.89 3.74 -17.74
N PRO A 331 -4.50 4.64 -16.94
CA PRO A 331 -4.08 4.87 -15.56
C PRO A 331 -4.45 3.70 -14.63
N PHE A 332 -3.66 3.50 -13.58
CA PHE A 332 -3.86 2.42 -12.62
C PHE A 332 -3.27 2.69 -11.24
N ASN A 333 -3.75 1.92 -10.27
CA ASN A 333 -3.20 1.83 -8.92
C ASN A 333 -2.71 0.40 -8.66
N LEU A 334 -1.72 0.25 -7.78
CA LEU A 334 -1.29 -1.05 -7.25
C LEU A 334 -1.42 -1.05 -5.74
N LEU A 335 -2.13 -2.03 -5.16
CA LEU A 335 -2.09 -2.30 -3.73
C LEU A 335 -1.32 -3.60 -3.50
N ILE A 336 -0.24 -3.53 -2.72
CA ILE A 336 0.53 -4.69 -2.26
C ILE A 336 0.09 -4.97 -0.82
N ALA A 337 -0.40 -6.19 -0.60
CA ALA A 337 -0.97 -6.65 0.66
C ALA A 337 -0.39 -8.02 1.05
N ASP A 338 -0.77 -8.52 2.24
CA ASP A 338 -0.36 -9.82 2.78
C ASP A 338 1.15 -10.06 2.71
N HIS A 339 1.95 -9.13 3.25
CA HIS A 339 3.41 -9.26 3.26
C HIS A 339 4.02 -9.36 1.85
N GLY A 340 3.42 -8.72 0.85
CA GLY A 340 3.87 -8.79 -0.54
C GLY A 340 3.35 -10.00 -1.32
N ALA A 341 2.63 -10.93 -0.66
CA ALA A 341 2.12 -12.12 -1.32
C ALA A 341 1.00 -11.84 -2.32
N ARG A 342 0.26 -10.73 -2.14
CA ARG A 342 -0.81 -10.30 -3.06
C ARG A 342 -0.58 -8.91 -3.61
N VAL A 343 -0.76 -8.76 -4.92
CA VAL A 343 -0.79 -7.46 -5.60
C VAL A 343 -2.12 -7.28 -6.31
N PHE A 344 -2.83 -6.20 -5.99
CA PHE A 344 -4.05 -5.81 -6.69
C PHE A 344 -3.72 -4.74 -7.72
N LEU A 345 -3.98 -5.02 -8.99
CA LEU A 345 -3.88 -4.06 -10.08
C LEU A 345 -5.26 -3.52 -10.40
N ILE A 346 -5.42 -2.20 -10.23
CA ILE A 346 -6.73 -1.54 -10.29
C ILE A 346 -6.69 -0.48 -11.40
N PRO A 347 -7.18 -0.78 -12.61
CA PRO A 347 -7.38 0.22 -13.66
C PRO A 347 -8.34 1.31 -13.19
N GLN A 348 -8.01 2.57 -13.46
CA GLN A 348 -8.75 3.71 -12.94
C GLN A 348 -8.96 4.80 -14.01
N MET A 349 -10.22 5.21 -14.19
CA MET A 349 -10.63 6.26 -15.13
C MET A 349 -11.17 7.53 -14.48
N PHE A 350 -11.14 7.62 -13.15
CA PHE A 350 -11.86 8.67 -12.41
C PHE A 350 -11.39 10.09 -12.75
N SER A 351 -10.08 10.34 -12.81
CA SER A 351 -9.54 11.67 -13.13
C SER A 351 -9.92 12.15 -14.54
N ILE A 352 -9.92 11.23 -15.51
CA ILE A 352 -10.32 11.51 -16.90
C ILE A 352 -11.81 11.85 -16.94
N ARG A 353 -12.65 11.05 -16.27
CA ARG A 353 -14.10 11.29 -16.23
C ARG A 353 -14.47 12.58 -15.49
N ILE A 354 -13.70 12.98 -14.48
CA ILE A 354 -13.85 14.31 -13.85
C ILE A 354 -13.53 15.41 -14.86
N ALA A 355 -12.43 15.29 -15.61
CA ALA A 355 -12.01 16.31 -16.58
C ALA A 355 -13.03 16.51 -17.72
N SER A 356 -13.91 15.52 -17.94
CA SER A 356 -14.92 15.51 -19.01
C SER A 356 -16.36 15.53 -18.50
N ASP A 357 -16.60 15.95 -17.25
CA ASP A 357 -17.93 16.10 -16.65
C ASP A 357 -18.80 14.83 -16.70
N LYS A 358 -18.18 13.65 -16.64
CA LYS A 358 -18.84 12.32 -16.68
C LYS A 358 -19.11 11.72 -15.30
N ILE A 359 -18.64 12.37 -14.24
CA ILE A 359 -18.93 11.96 -12.86
C ILE A 359 -20.13 12.76 -12.33
N PRO A 360 -21.15 12.10 -11.74
CA PRO A 360 -22.27 12.80 -11.14
C PRO A 360 -21.83 13.84 -10.09
N GLU A 361 -22.45 15.02 -10.11
CA GLU A 361 -22.11 16.16 -9.23
C GLU A 361 -22.10 15.78 -7.74
N TYR A 362 -23.03 14.93 -7.30
CA TYR A 362 -23.08 14.50 -5.91
C TYR A 362 -21.82 13.72 -5.49
N ILE A 363 -21.17 12.99 -6.40
CA ILE A 363 -19.89 12.31 -6.14
C ILE A 363 -18.75 13.31 -6.15
N VAL A 364 -18.71 14.20 -7.15
CA VAL A 364 -17.69 15.26 -7.26
C VAL A 364 -17.67 16.12 -5.99
N SER A 365 -18.86 16.47 -5.48
CA SER A 365 -19.03 17.33 -4.31
C SER A 365 -18.47 16.75 -3.01
N THR A 366 -18.32 15.41 -2.90
CA THR A 366 -17.67 14.79 -1.74
C THR A 366 -16.18 15.17 -1.63
N GLY A 367 -15.57 15.52 -2.77
CA GLY A 367 -14.15 15.81 -2.88
C GLY A 367 -13.23 14.62 -2.60
N VAL A 368 -13.76 13.40 -2.44
CA VAL A 368 -12.97 12.18 -2.26
C VAL A 368 -12.30 11.82 -3.58
N ASN A 369 -10.99 11.59 -3.54
CA ASN A 369 -10.19 11.23 -4.69
C ASN A 369 -9.78 9.76 -4.56
N PRO A 370 -10.25 8.85 -5.44
CA PRO A 370 -9.93 7.41 -5.36
C PRO A 370 -8.46 7.09 -5.71
N ALA A 371 -7.49 7.58 -4.92
CA ALA A 371 -6.13 7.06 -4.98
C ALA A 371 -6.08 5.62 -4.43
N VAL A 372 -4.90 4.99 -4.46
CA VAL A 372 -4.73 3.55 -4.17
C VAL A 372 -5.39 3.08 -2.87
N PHE A 373 -5.37 3.87 -1.80
CA PHE A 373 -5.94 3.49 -0.53
C PHE A 373 -7.47 3.64 -0.52
N GLU A 374 -7.97 4.75 -1.04
CA GLU A 374 -9.40 5.02 -1.22
C GLU A 374 -10.06 4.01 -2.16
N ILE A 375 -9.46 3.75 -3.33
CA ILE A 375 -9.99 2.80 -4.31
C ILE A 375 -9.96 1.35 -3.82
N SER A 376 -9.09 1.05 -2.85
CA SER A 376 -9.03 -0.25 -2.16
C SER A 376 -10.00 -0.35 -0.98
N GLY A 377 -10.52 0.79 -0.49
CA GLY A 377 -11.64 0.87 0.45
C GLY A 377 -11.37 1.60 1.76
N HIS A 378 -10.29 2.38 1.86
CA HIS A 378 -10.07 3.37 2.92
C HIS A 378 -10.39 4.78 2.43
N LEU A 379 -11.64 5.22 2.58
CA LEU A 379 -12.17 6.46 2.03
C LEU A 379 -11.85 7.67 2.92
N LEU A 380 -11.16 8.65 2.33
CA LEU A 380 -10.77 9.89 3.00
C LEU A 380 -11.76 11.02 2.71
N TYR A 381 -12.65 11.28 3.67
CA TYR A 381 -13.63 12.35 3.63
C TYR A 381 -13.04 13.69 4.08
N LYS A 382 -13.47 14.75 3.40
CA LYS A 382 -13.03 16.14 3.65
C LYS A 382 -14.07 16.99 4.35
N GLN A 383 -15.31 16.52 4.40
CA GLN A 383 -16.43 17.19 5.05
C GLN A 383 -17.00 16.28 6.13
N GLN A 384 -17.34 16.86 7.28
CA GLN A 384 -17.89 16.12 8.41
C GLN A 384 -19.24 15.47 8.04
N ALA A 385 -20.10 16.18 7.31
CA ALA A 385 -21.40 15.65 6.89
C ALA A 385 -21.26 14.41 6.00
N ASP A 386 -20.38 14.45 4.99
CA ASP A 386 -20.13 13.30 4.13
C ASP A 386 -19.58 12.11 4.91
N TYR A 387 -18.69 12.35 5.89
CA TYR A 387 -18.18 11.31 6.78
C TYR A 387 -19.29 10.73 7.67
N ASP A 388 -20.14 11.56 8.26
CA ASP A 388 -21.20 11.13 9.16
C ASP A 388 -22.25 10.30 8.42
N GLU A 389 -22.65 10.75 7.23
CA GLU A 389 -23.72 10.19 6.42
C GLU A 389 -23.27 9.11 5.42
N CYS A 390 -21.96 8.83 5.32
CA CYS A 390 -21.47 7.83 4.37
C CYS A 390 -22.08 6.45 4.63
N THR A 391 -22.42 5.78 3.53
CA THR A 391 -22.98 4.42 3.52
C THR A 391 -22.16 3.54 2.59
N GLN A 392 -22.33 2.21 2.71
CA GLN A 392 -21.72 1.28 1.76
C GLN A 392 -22.16 1.59 0.31
N ALA A 393 -23.41 1.99 0.11
CA ALA A 393 -23.93 2.30 -1.23
C ALA A 393 -23.27 3.56 -1.82
N SER A 394 -23.09 4.63 -1.03
CA SER A 394 -22.39 5.83 -1.50
C SER A 394 -20.90 5.56 -1.78
N ALA A 395 -20.26 4.73 -0.95
CA ALA A 395 -18.89 4.27 -1.18
C ALA A 395 -18.76 3.51 -2.51
N GLU A 396 -19.63 2.53 -2.74
CA GLU A 396 -19.65 1.72 -3.96
C GLU A 396 -19.95 2.55 -5.21
N ALA A 397 -20.87 3.53 -5.13
CA ALA A 397 -21.16 4.44 -6.24
C ALA A 397 -19.96 5.32 -6.61
N LEU A 398 -19.25 5.84 -5.60
CA LEU A 398 -18.03 6.60 -5.81
C LEU A 398 -16.94 5.76 -6.47
N LEU A 399 -16.70 4.55 -5.97
CA LEU A 399 -15.66 3.68 -6.50
C LEU A 399 -16.00 3.17 -7.91
N ALA A 400 -17.24 2.77 -8.17
CA ALA A 400 -17.68 2.31 -9.48
C ALA A 400 -17.48 3.37 -10.57
N SER A 401 -17.52 4.65 -10.21
CA SER A 401 -17.24 5.77 -11.10
C SER A 401 -15.80 5.78 -11.63
N ALA A 402 -14.86 5.10 -10.97
CA ALA A 402 -13.49 4.92 -11.44
C ALA A 402 -13.32 3.72 -12.38
N SER A 403 -14.27 2.77 -12.39
CA SER A 403 -14.09 1.47 -13.02
C SER A 403 -14.18 1.51 -14.54
N LEU A 404 -13.39 0.65 -15.19
CA LEU A 404 -13.65 0.23 -16.58
C LEU A 404 -15.02 -0.47 -16.69
N THR A 405 -15.61 -0.45 -17.88
CA THR A 405 -16.75 -1.31 -18.22
C THR A 405 -16.32 -2.78 -18.27
N GLU A 406 -17.29 -3.70 -18.32
CA GLU A 406 -16.99 -5.13 -18.44
C GLU A 406 -16.22 -5.45 -19.72
N GLU A 407 -16.67 -4.91 -20.84
CA GLU A 407 -16.06 -5.13 -22.16
C GLU A 407 -14.62 -4.61 -22.19
N GLN A 408 -14.38 -3.41 -21.66
CA GLN A 408 -13.04 -2.82 -21.56
C GLN A 408 -12.12 -3.65 -20.66
N PHE A 409 -12.64 -4.16 -19.54
CA PHE A 409 -11.85 -4.97 -18.62
C PHE A 409 -11.50 -6.35 -19.18
N VAL A 410 -12.42 -6.99 -19.92
CA VAL A 410 -12.13 -8.23 -20.65
C VAL A 410 -11.04 -7.99 -21.70
N LYS A 411 -11.09 -6.88 -22.43
CA LYS A 411 -10.02 -6.51 -23.37
C LYS A 411 -8.68 -6.28 -22.69
N LEU A 412 -8.68 -5.67 -21.49
CA LEU A 412 -7.47 -5.55 -20.68
C LEU A 412 -6.92 -6.93 -20.31
N ILE A 413 -7.77 -7.84 -19.86
CA ILE A 413 -7.40 -9.23 -19.54
C ILE A 413 -6.76 -9.90 -20.76
N ASP A 414 -7.42 -9.86 -21.92
CA ASP A 414 -6.91 -10.46 -23.16
C ASP A 414 -5.54 -9.91 -23.57
N TYR A 415 -5.34 -8.60 -23.43
CA TYR A 415 -4.10 -7.92 -23.78
C TYR A 415 -2.95 -8.20 -22.81
N THR A 416 -3.26 -8.44 -21.53
CA THR A 416 -2.26 -8.49 -20.45
C THR A 416 -1.94 -9.92 -20.04
N VAL A 417 -2.97 -10.73 -19.77
CA VAL A 417 -2.86 -12.06 -19.15
C VAL A 417 -3.49 -13.19 -19.98
N GLY A 418 -4.32 -12.90 -20.98
CA GLY A 418 -4.97 -13.92 -21.82
C GLY A 418 -4.04 -14.69 -22.76
N GLU A 419 -4.55 -15.73 -23.43
CA GLU A 419 -3.77 -16.59 -24.34
C GLU A 419 -3.12 -15.83 -25.52
N HIS A 420 -3.71 -14.69 -25.88
CA HIS A 420 -3.23 -13.81 -26.95
C HIS A 420 -2.59 -12.53 -26.39
N LYS A 421 -1.55 -12.68 -25.53
CA LYS A 421 -0.87 -11.62 -24.74
C LYS A 421 -0.39 -10.36 -25.49
N THR A 422 -0.70 -10.17 -26.77
CA THR A 422 -0.25 -9.06 -27.62
C THR A 422 -1.21 -8.82 -28.80
N SER A 423 -2.53 -9.02 -28.63
CA SER A 423 -3.48 -8.72 -29.71
C SER A 423 -3.44 -7.22 -30.06
N GLU A 424 -2.98 -6.87 -31.27
CA GLU A 424 -2.95 -5.49 -31.78
C GLU A 424 -4.33 -4.83 -31.68
N ASN A 425 -5.39 -5.58 -31.98
CA ASN A 425 -6.77 -5.13 -31.84
C ASN A 425 -7.11 -4.72 -30.39
N SER A 426 -6.62 -5.47 -29.40
CA SER A 426 -6.87 -5.14 -27.99
C SER A 426 -6.07 -3.91 -27.56
N ALA A 427 -4.85 -3.75 -28.06
CA ALA A 427 -4.04 -2.56 -27.81
C ALA A 427 -4.70 -1.29 -28.38
N GLU A 428 -5.16 -1.32 -29.63
CA GLU A 428 -5.87 -0.21 -30.28
C GLU A 428 -7.13 0.17 -29.50
N VAL A 429 -7.96 -0.81 -29.14
CA VAL A 429 -9.16 -0.56 -28.33
C VAL A 429 -8.80 0.07 -26.99
N LEU A 430 -7.82 -0.47 -26.27
CA LEU A 430 -7.42 0.06 -24.97
C LEU A 430 -6.85 1.48 -25.07
N SER A 431 -6.05 1.78 -26.11
CA SER A 431 -5.54 3.13 -26.33
C SER A 431 -6.63 4.17 -26.62
N SER A 432 -7.75 3.73 -27.19
CA SER A 432 -8.89 4.61 -27.46
C SER A 432 -9.74 4.90 -26.21
N ILE A 433 -9.62 4.13 -25.13
CA ILE A 433 -10.46 4.28 -23.94
C ILE A 433 -10.24 5.66 -23.29
N PRO A 434 -9.02 6.08 -22.92
CA PRO A 434 -8.80 7.41 -22.37
C PRO A 434 -9.33 8.53 -23.27
N GLU A 435 -9.07 8.44 -24.58
CA GLU A 435 -9.53 9.44 -25.55
C GLU A 435 -11.05 9.47 -25.72
N SER A 436 -11.73 8.31 -25.64
CA SER A 436 -13.19 8.23 -25.67
C SER A 436 -13.83 8.78 -24.39
N GLU A 437 -13.05 8.80 -23.30
CA GLU A 437 -13.48 9.26 -22.00
C GLU A 437 -13.23 10.77 -21.80
N LEU A 438 -12.21 11.32 -22.45
CA LEU A 438 -11.96 12.75 -22.62
C LEU A 438 -13.09 13.44 -23.42
#